data_AF-A0A947C6G0-F1
#
_entry.id   AF-A0A947C6G0-F1
#
_cell.length_a   1.000
_cell.length_b   1.000
_cell.length_c   1.000
_cell.angle_alpha   90.00
_cell.angle_beta   90.00
_cell.angle_gamma   90.00
#
_symmetry.space_group_name_H-M   'P 1'
#
loop_
_entity.id
_entity.type
_entity.pdbx_description
1 polymer ?
#
loop_
_entity_poly.entity_id
_entity_poly.type
_entity_poly.pdbx_seq_one_letter_code
_entity_poly.pdbx_strand_id
1 'polypeptide(L)'
;MMGKAWLPWLVVIGVVGVLATRSMGAADSPPCAERRPLNHHLMQAIAHLDPGSRSPEYRESLAYLKLHARDAVTELSGLVLREPGSFRKWQVTYLIGEFGDESAIDLLRIFMQQPTPRARPARAGSHATDIPYSEEMTSRFQAVSSTARIASHRPELRDQVVETLIATALDIPLLKDSAMFELKAVLGNEFQSLRGYFGPEDARHFEPFMPPPHWHGLLARRMEKHRREEQAFREKRESLCQAK
;
A
#
# COMPACT_ATOMS: atom_id res chain seq x y z
N MET A 1 -48.10 20.67 10.23
CA MET A 1 -47.79 19.43 10.98
C MET A 1 -48.29 18.26 10.14
N MET A 2 -47.41 17.61 9.39
CA MET A 2 -47.74 16.40 8.60
C MET A 2 -47.28 15.17 9.38
N GLY A 3 -48.23 14.33 9.78
CA GLY A 3 -48.00 13.03 10.37
C GLY A 3 -48.38 11.91 9.39
N LYS A 4 -47.42 11.00 9.18
CA LYS A 4 -47.49 9.53 9.07
C LYS A 4 -48.88 8.89 8.90
N ALA A 5 -49.10 7.79 8.19
CA ALA A 5 -48.35 6.87 7.33
C ALA A 5 -49.34 5.73 6.93
N TRP A 6 -48.87 4.77 6.12
CA TRP A 6 -49.38 3.40 5.91
C TRP A 6 -50.35 3.12 4.76
N LEU A 7 -49.87 2.31 3.81
CA LEU A 7 -50.64 1.29 3.09
C LEU A 7 -49.74 0.04 2.92
N PRO A 8 -50.24 -1.18 3.21
CA PRO A 8 -49.47 -2.41 3.22
C PRO A 8 -49.58 -3.21 1.91
N TRP A 9 -48.49 -3.92 1.61
CA TRP A 9 -48.37 -5.25 1.01
C TRP A 9 -49.63 -5.93 0.43
N LEU A 10 -49.53 -6.33 -0.85
CA LEU A 10 -50.11 -7.59 -1.32
C LEU A 10 -49.13 -8.29 -2.29
N VAL A 11 -48.73 -9.48 -1.85
CA VAL A 11 -47.93 -10.49 -2.53
C VAL A 11 -48.84 -11.27 -3.47
N VAL A 12 -48.40 -11.50 -4.72
CA VAL A 12 -48.92 -12.60 -5.54
C VAL A 12 -47.74 -13.38 -6.11
N ILE A 13 -47.62 -14.61 -5.64
CA ILE A 13 -46.73 -15.66 -6.15
C ILE A 13 -47.51 -16.42 -7.23
N GLY A 14 -46.86 -16.64 -8.39
CA GLY A 14 -47.38 -17.44 -9.49
C GLY A 14 -46.23 -18.12 -10.24
N VAL A 15 -46.11 -19.41 -10.04
CA VAL A 15 -45.01 -20.32 -10.39
C VAL A 15 -45.06 -20.82 -11.85
N VAL A 16 -43.87 -20.95 -12.44
CA VAL A 16 -43.41 -21.86 -13.53
C VAL A 16 -43.75 -21.55 -15.00
N GLY A 17 -42.65 -21.32 -15.74
CA GLY A 17 -42.51 -21.60 -17.18
C GLY A 17 -41.05 -21.92 -17.48
N VAL A 18 -40.70 -23.20 -17.40
CA VAL A 18 -39.41 -23.75 -17.85
C VAL A 18 -39.33 -23.64 -19.37
N LEU A 19 -38.32 -22.93 -19.88
CA LEU A 19 -37.82 -23.14 -21.23
C LEU A 19 -36.29 -23.03 -21.21
N ALA A 20 -35.69 -24.22 -21.27
CA ALA A 20 -34.28 -24.43 -21.47
C ALA A 20 -33.87 -23.96 -22.86
N THR A 21 -32.98 -22.97 -22.93
CA THR A 21 -32.07 -22.82 -24.06
C THR A 21 -30.66 -23.07 -23.56
N ARG A 22 -30.12 -24.22 -23.97
CA ARG A 22 -28.70 -24.57 -23.90
C ARG A 22 -27.89 -23.45 -24.54
N SER A 23 -27.03 -22.77 -23.78
CA SER A 23 -25.81 -22.19 -24.32
C SER A 23 -24.63 -23.08 -23.90
N MET A 24 -24.03 -23.69 -24.90
CA MET A 24 -22.84 -24.51 -24.81
C MET A 24 -21.67 -23.72 -24.20
N GLY A 25 -21.00 -24.34 -23.23
CA GLY A 25 -19.55 -24.25 -23.07
C GLY A 25 -18.95 -22.92 -22.61
N ALA A 26 -19.14 -22.57 -21.34
CA ALA A 26 -18.02 -22.05 -20.56
C ALA A 26 -17.73 -23.10 -19.50
N ALA A 27 -16.66 -23.88 -19.71
CA ALA A 27 -16.15 -24.76 -18.68
C ALA A 27 -15.75 -23.86 -17.51
N ASP A 28 -16.40 -24.05 -16.37
CA ASP A 28 -15.93 -23.56 -15.09
C ASP A 28 -14.50 -24.10 -14.89
N SER A 29 -13.51 -23.28 -15.21
CA SER A 29 -12.13 -23.55 -14.83
C SER A 29 -12.10 -23.75 -13.30
N PRO A 30 -11.48 -24.82 -12.78
CA PRO A 30 -11.46 -25.03 -11.35
C PRO A 30 -10.78 -23.82 -10.70
N PRO A 31 -11.37 -23.22 -9.64
CA PRO A 31 -10.89 -21.97 -9.01
C PRO A 31 -9.48 -22.06 -8.39
N CYS A 32 -8.82 -23.21 -8.52
CA CYS A 32 -7.50 -23.51 -8.02
C CYS A 32 -6.38 -23.38 -9.07
N ALA A 33 -6.69 -23.27 -10.36
CA ALA A 33 -5.67 -23.21 -11.42
C ALA A 33 -5.06 -21.81 -11.59
N GLU A 34 -5.89 -20.76 -11.53
CA GLU A 34 -5.47 -19.36 -11.71
C GLU A 34 -4.81 -18.74 -10.47
N ARG A 35 -5.06 -19.29 -9.26
CA ARG A 35 -4.43 -18.80 -8.02
C ARG A 35 -2.97 -19.24 -7.84
N ARG A 36 -2.55 -20.33 -8.48
CA ARG A 36 -1.17 -20.84 -8.42
C ARG A 36 -0.14 -19.87 -9.02
N PRO A 37 -0.34 -19.29 -10.22
CA PRO A 37 0.59 -18.32 -10.77
C PRO A 37 0.63 -17.01 -9.98
N LEU A 38 -0.53 -16.50 -9.52
CA LEU A 38 -0.57 -15.26 -8.73
C LEU A 38 0.25 -15.36 -7.44
N ASN A 39 0.04 -16.43 -6.65
CA ASN A 39 0.79 -16.62 -5.40
C ASN A 39 2.28 -16.83 -5.67
N HIS A 40 2.64 -17.58 -6.73
CA HIS A 40 4.03 -17.74 -7.15
C HIS A 40 4.70 -16.39 -7.42
N HIS A 41 4.08 -15.53 -8.25
CA HIS A 41 4.64 -14.23 -8.60
C HIS A 41 4.65 -13.26 -7.41
N LEU A 42 3.65 -13.28 -6.53
CA LEU A 42 3.68 -12.51 -5.28
C LEU A 42 4.85 -12.93 -4.38
N MET A 43 5.03 -14.23 -4.16
CA MET A 43 6.13 -14.74 -3.34
C MET A 43 7.50 -14.42 -3.95
N GLN A 44 7.64 -14.56 -5.27
CA GLN A 44 8.87 -14.22 -5.99
C GLN A 44 9.19 -12.72 -5.91
N ALA A 45 8.19 -11.87 -6.14
CA ALA A 45 8.36 -10.43 -6.08
C ALA A 45 8.75 -9.95 -4.67
N ILE A 46 8.17 -10.54 -3.62
CA ILE A 46 8.53 -10.25 -2.22
C ILE A 46 9.94 -10.77 -1.90
N ALA A 47 10.28 -11.99 -2.32
CA ALA A 47 11.58 -12.61 -2.02
C ALA A 47 12.77 -11.86 -2.66
N HIS A 48 12.54 -11.27 -3.83
CA HIS A 48 13.55 -10.55 -4.61
C HIS A 48 13.34 -9.03 -4.62
N LEU A 49 12.58 -8.52 -3.65
CA LEU A 49 12.29 -7.11 -3.49
C LEU A 49 13.57 -6.33 -3.14
N ASP A 50 14.22 -5.78 -4.16
CA ASP A 50 15.37 -4.89 -4.03
C ASP A 50 15.18 -3.68 -4.99
N PRO A 51 15.15 -2.44 -4.50
CA PRO A 51 15.00 -1.26 -5.35
C PRO A 51 16.09 -1.20 -6.44
N GLY A 52 15.68 -1.30 -7.71
CA GLY A 52 16.61 -1.34 -8.84
C GLY A 52 17.20 -2.73 -9.13
N SER A 53 16.61 -3.78 -8.56
CA SER A 53 16.97 -5.17 -8.82
C SER A 53 17.01 -5.48 -10.31
N ARG A 54 18.14 -6.03 -10.77
CA ARG A 54 18.28 -6.59 -12.11
C ARG A 54 17.75 -8.02 -12.21
N SER A 55 17.23 -8.59 -11.11
CA SER A 55 16.70 -9.96 -11.05
C SER A 55 15.67 -10.16 -12.18
N PRO A 56 15.92 -11.11 -13.10
CA PRO A 56 14.94 -11.51 -14.09
C PRO A 56 13.62 -11.95 -13.45
N GLU A 57 13.70 -12.69 -12.33
CA GLU A 57 12.56 -13.26 -11.61
C GLU A 57 11.67 -12.17 -11.00
N TYR A 58 12.28 -11.13 -10.43
CA TYR A 58 11.55 -9.96 -9.92
C TYR A 58 10.83 -9.23 -11.06
N ARG A 59 11.52 -8.98 -12.18
CA ARG A 59 10.94 -8.26 -13.33
C ARG A 59 9.81 -9.03 -14.00
N GLU A 60 9.98 -10.33 -14.18
CA GLU A 60 8.95 -11.23 -14.70
C GLU A 60 7.72 -11.23 -13.79
N SER A 61 7.95 -11.39 -12.49
CA SER A 61 6.85 -11.38 -11.51
C SER A 61 6.16 -10.04 -11.44
N LEU A 62 6.89 -8.93 -11.49
CA LEU A 62 6.29 -7.60 -11.50
C LEU A 62 5.48 -7.34 -12.77
N ALA A 63 5.96 -7.79 -13.94
CA ALA A 63 5.21 -7.69 -15.19
C ALA A 63 3.89 -8.47 -15.11
N TYR A 64 3.90 -9.69 -14.55
CA TYR A 64 2.69 -10.46 -14.30
C TYR A 64 1.74 -9.73 -13.34
N LEU A 65 2.25 -9.25 -12.19
CA LEU A 65 1.44 -8.56 -11.20
C LEU A 65 0.80 -7.26 -11.74
N LYS A 66 1.47 -6.56 -12.66
CA LYS A 66 0.90 -5.37 -13.33
C LYS A 66 -0.33 -5.71 -14.17
N LEU A 67 -0.34 -6.87 -14.84
CA LEU A 67 -1.48 -7.36 -15.63
C LEU A 67 -2.63 -7.84 -14.75
N HIS A 68 -2.33 -8.30 -13.53
CA HIS A 68 -3.28 -8.86 -12.57
C HIS A 68 -3.40 -8.01 -11.29
N ALA A 69 -3.24 -6.69 -11.42
CA ALA A 69 -3.06 -5.80 -10.28
C ALA A 69 -4.21 -5.88 -9.27
N ARG A 70 -5.46 -5.79 -9.72
CA ARG A 70 -6.65 -5.90 -8.88
C ARG A 70 -6.70 -7.19 -8.03
N ASP A 71 -6.37 -8.33 -8.63
CA ASP A 71 -6.37 -9.61 -7.93
C ASP A 71 -5.23 -9.68 -6.91
N ALA A 72 -4.05 -9.19 -7.30
CA ALA A 72 -2.89 -9.07 -6.40
C ALA A 72 -3.17 -8.15 -5.21
N VAL A 73 -3.80 -6.99 -5.44
CA VAL A 73 -4.24 -6.06 -4.37
C VAL A 73 -5.22 -6.76 -3.43
N THR A 74 -6.18 -7.50 -3.99
CA THR A 74 -7.18 -8.23 -3.20
C THR A 74 -6.52 -9.25 -2.28
N GLU A 75 -5.58 -10.05 -2.79
CA GLU A 75 -4.82 -11.04 -2.00
C GLU A 75 -3.97 -10.39 -0.89
N LEU A 76 -3.38 -9.22 -1.16
CA LEU A 76 -2.51 -8.53 -0.19
C LEU A 76 -3.27 -7.64 0.81
N SER A 77 -4.54 -7.33 0.54
CA SER A 77 -5.34 -6.41 1.37
C SER A 77 -5.43 -6.84 2.84
N GLY A 78 -5.56 -8.14 3.11
CA GLY A 78 -5.62 -8.68 4.47
C GLY A 78 -4.34 -8.42 5.25
N LEU A 79 -3.18 -8.58 4.60
CA LEU A 79 -1.87 -8.34 5.20
C LEU A 79 -1.70 -6.84 5.53
N VAL A 80 -2.03 -5.96 4.58
CA VAL A 80 -1.89 -4.51 4.76
C VAL A 80 -2.86 -3.95 5.81
N LEU A 81 -4.11 -4.42 5.85
CA LEU A 81 -5.13 -3.80 6.70
C LEU A 81 -5.22 -4.42 8.11
N ARG A 82 -4.78 -5.66 8.31
CA ARG A 82 -5.03 -6.39 9.56
C ARG A 82 -3.76 -6.76 10.33
N GLU A 83 -2.63 -6.96 9.65
CA GLU A 83 -1.40 -7.28 10.35
C GLU A 83 -0.85 -6.04 11.08
N PRO A 84 -0.24 -6.22 12.27
CA PRO A 84 0.48 -5.14 12.92
C PRO A 84 1.68 -4.69 12.07
N GLY A 85 2.20 -3.52 12.40
CA GLY A 85 3.44 -3.01 11.83
C GLY A 85 4.53 -4.07 11.82
N SER A 86 5.14 -4.28 10.66
CA SER A 86 6.25 -5.20 10.46
C SER A 86 7.03 -4.83 9.21
N PHE A 87 8.27 -5.31 9.11
CA PHE A 87 9.06 -5.18 7.88
C PHE A 87 8.35 -5.79 6.67
N ARG A 88 7.68 -6.94 6.85
CA ARG A 88 6.90 -7.59 5.78
C ARG A 88 5.75 -6.72 5.29
N LYS A 89 5.01 -6.10 6.21
CA LYS A 89 3.93 -5.16 5.87
C LYS A 89 4.45 -3.97 5.08
N TRP A 90 5.59 -3.41 5.49
CA TRP A 90 6.27 -2.34 4.76
C TRP A 90 6.67 -2.77 3.34
N GLN A 91 7.28 -3.94 3.18
CA GLN A 91 7.68 -4.49 1.87
C GLN A 91 6.49 -4.72 0.94
N VAL A 92 5.40 -5.29 1.46
CA VAL A 92 4.17 -5.50 0.69
C VAL A 92 3.55 -4.17 0.28
N THR A 93 3.54 -3.18 1.19
CA THR A 93 3.05 -1.84 0.88
C THR A 93 3.89 -1.18 -0.21
N TYR A 94 5.21 -1.36 -0.19
CA TYR A 94 6.10 -0.93 -1.28
C TYR A 94 5.73 -1.63 -2.60
N LEU A 95 5.60 -2.96 -2.59
CA LEU A 95 5.33 -3.75 -3.79
C LEU A 95 4.00 -3.36 -4.45
N ILE A 96 2.96 -3.08 -3.66
CA ILE A 96 1.68 -2.57 -4.16
C ILE A 96 1.87 -1.28 -4.98
N GLY A 97 2.79 -0.39 -4.58
CA GLY A 97 3.11 0.81 -5.34
C GLY A 97 3.80 0.52 -6.69
N GLU A 98 4.45 -0.62 -6.85
CA GLU A 98 5.17 -1.00 -8.07
C GLU A 98 4.26 -1.57 -9.16
N PHE A 99 3.18 -2.26 -8.79
CA PHE A 99 2.24 -2.87 -9.76
C PHE A 99 0.82 -2.27 -9.74
N GLY A 100 0.52 -1.46 -8.73
CA GLY A 100 -0.82 -1.05 -8.36
C GLY A 100 -1.62 -0.36 -9.46
N ASP A 101 -2.93 -0.47 -9.34
CA ASP A 101 -3.97 0.17 -10.16
C ASP A 101 -4.86 1.06 -9.26
N GLU A 102 -6.06 1.42 -9.73
CA GLU A 102 -7.04 2.20 -8.95
C GLU A 102 -7.37 1.54 -7.61
N SER A 103 -7.48 0.21 -7.58
CA SER A 103 -7.78 -0.55 -6.37
C SER A 103 -6.63 -0.50 -5.35
N ALA A 104 -5.38 -0.38 -5.83
CA ALA A 104 -4.23 -0.16 -4.96
C ALA A 104 -4.29 1.21 -4.30
N ILE A 105 -4.65 2.26 -5.05
CA ILE A 105 -4.82 3.62 -4.49
C ILE A 105 -5.90 3.60 -3.41
N ASP A 106 -7.04 2.96 -3.67
CA ASP A 106 -8.13 2.82 -2.69
C ASP A 106 -7.69 2.07 -1.43
N LEU A 107 -6.95 0.96 -1.58
CA LEU A 107 -6.40 0.20 -0.46
C LEU A 107 -5.43 1.04 0.37
N LEU A 108 -4.49 1.73 -0.26
CA LEU A 108 -3.49 2.56 0.41
C LEU A 108 -4.14 3.73 1.13
N ARG A 109 -5.17 4.35 0.53
CA ARG A 109 -5.99 5.39 1.17
C ARG A 109 -6.65 4.87 2.45
N ILE A 110 -7.33 3.73 2.38
CA ILE A 110 -7.96 3.10 3.56
C ILE A 110 -6.90 2.82 4.63
N PHE A 111 -5.75 2.29 4.24
CA PHE A 111 -4.66 1.97 5.16
C PHE A 111 -4.13 3.22 5.89
N MET A 112 -3.86 4.31 5.15
CA MET A 112 -3.40 5.58 5.74
C MET A 112 -4.42 6.16 6.75
N GLN A 113 -5.71 6.03 6.45
CA GLN A 113 -6.84 6.53 7.25
C GLN A 113 -7.18 5.67 8.48
N GLN A 114 -6.59 4.49 8.64
CA GLN A 114 -6.85 3.66 9.82
C GLN A 114 -6.49 4.43 11.12
N PRO A 115 -7.14 4.16 12.26
CA PRO A 115 -6.77 4.77 13.53
C PRO A 115 -5.29 4.56 13.83
N THR A 116 -4.58 5.62 14.22
CA THR A 116 -3.16 5.51 14.59
C THR A 116 -3.03 4.66 15.86
N PRO A 117 -2.13 3.66 15.90
CA PRO A 117 -1.88 2.92 17.13
C PRO A 117 -1.38 3.87 18.23
N ARG A 118 -1.71 3.57 19.49
CA ARG A 118 -1.18 4.34 20.62
C ARG A 118 0.26 3.90 20.90
N ALA A 119 1.19 4.84 20.87
CA ALA A 119 2.57 4.60 21.32
C ALA A 119 2.56 4.21 22.81
N ARG A 120 3.35 3.19 23.15
CA ARG A 120 3.60 2.79 24.54
C ARG A 120 4.45 3.87 25.20
N PRO A 121 4.09 4.32 26.42
CA PRO A 121 4.88 5.30 27.13
C PRO A 121 6.29 4.77 27.37
N ALA A 122 7.30 5.57 27.05
CA ALA A 122 8.67 5.26 27.39
C ALA A 122 8.79 5.21 28.93
N ARG A 123 9.36 4.13 29.46
CA ARG A 123 9.70 4.07 30.89
C ARG A 123 10.76 5.13 31.20
N ALA A 124 10.65 5.82 32.33
CA ALA A 124 11.66 6.79 32.76
C ALA A 124 13.05 6.12 32.83
N GLY A 125 14.04 6.72 32.16
CA GLY A 125 15.40 6.18 32.06
C GLY A 125 15.61 5.11 30.97
N SER A 126 14.60 4.80 30.16
CA SER A 126 14.70 3.81 29.07
C SER A 126 14.63 4.49 27.69
N HIS A 127 15.63 4.26 26.85
CA HIS A 127 15.64 4.60 25.42
C HIS A 127 14.90 3.59 24.54
N ALA A 128 14.08 2.70 25.13
CA ALA A 128 13.35 1.69 24.36
C ALA A 128 12.42 2.34 23.33
N THR A 129 12.68 2.09 22.06
CA THR A 129 11.80 2.47 20.95
C THR A 129 10.58 1.55 20.97
N ASP A 130 9.38 2.11 20.83
CA ASP A 130 8.19 1.31 20.56
C ASP A 130 8.27 0.78 19.12
N ILE A 131 8.84 -0.43 18.97
CA ILE A 131 9.10 -1.06 17.67
C ILE A 131 7.78 -1.25 16.89
N PRO A 132 6.73 -1.89 17.44
CA PRO A 132 5.46 -2.05 16.72
C PRO A 132 4.85 -0.73 16.24
N TYR A 133 4.86 0.31 17.08
CA TYR A 133 4.39 1.63 16.68
C TYR A 133 5.23 2.20 15.54
N SER A 134 6.55 2.11 15.65
CA SER A 134 7.49 2.65 14.65
C SER A 134 7.36 1.93 13.30
N GLU A 135 7.20 0.61 13.30
CA GLU A 135 7.02 -0.20 12.08
C GLU A 135 5.66 0.08 11.42
N GLU A 136 4.61 0.27 12.22
CA GLU A 136 3.28 0.64 11.71
C GLU A 136 3.31 2.03 11.05
N MET A 137 3.93 3.01 11.72
CA MET A 137 4.10 4.35 11.15
C MET A 137 4.96 4.32 9.89
N THR A 138 6.05 3.54 9.88
CA THR A 138 6.92 3.38 8.69
C THR A 138 6.15 2.76 7.52
N SER A 139 5.28 1.79 7.78
CA SER A 139 4.40 1.20 6.75
C SER A 139 3.42 2.23 6.19
N ARG A 140 2.90 3.15 7.01
CA ARG A 140 2.00 4.22 6.54
C ARG A 140 2.74 5.30 5.75
N PHE A 141 3.94 5.69 6.15
CA PHE A 141 4.79 6.56 5.32
C PHE A 141 5.10 5.91 3.97
N GLN A 142 5.35 4.60 3.96
CA GLN A 142 5.51 3.84 2.73
C GLN A 142 4.23 3.83 1.88
N ALA A 143 3.04 3.79 2.49
CA ALA A 143 1.78 3.87 1.74
C ALA A 143 1.65 5.20 0.98
N VAL A 144 2.09 6.31 1.57
CA VAL A 144 2.15 7.63 0.90
C VAL A 144 3.07 7.55 -0.31
N SER A 145 4.32 7.10 -0.12
CA SER A 145 5.29 6.98 -1.22
C SER A 145 4.88 5.97 -2.28
N SER A 146 4.23 4.88 -1.90
CA SER A 146 3.68 3.88 -2.83
C SER A 146 2.53 4.44 -3.65
N THR A 147 1.68 5.29 -3.06
CA THR A 147 0.60 5.98 -3.79
C THR A 147 1.20 6.88 -4.87
N ALA A 148 2.23 7.66 -4.55
CA ALA A 148 2.94 8.50 -5.52
C ALA A 148 3.63 7.70 -6.63
N ARG A 149 4.22 6.55 -6.26
CA ARG A 149 4.90 5.63 -7.18
C ARG A 149 3.96 5.04 -8.23
N ILE A 150 2.69 4.80 -7.90
CA ILE A 150 1.69 4.34 -8.87
C ILE A 150 1.60 5.30 -10.06
N ALA A 151 1.61 6.62 -9.83
CA ALA A 151 1.58 7.61 -10.93
C ALA A 151 2.82 7.56 -11.83
N SER A 152 3.96 7.06 -11.35
CA SER A 152 5.16 6.86 -12.17
C SER A 152 5.04 5.66 -13.10
N HIS A 153 4.31 4.62 -12.67
CA HIS A 153 4.09 3.40 -13.46
C HIS A 153 2.80 3.45 -14.32
N ARG A 154 1.81 4.25 -13.89
CA ARG A 154 0.50 4.46 -14.53
C ARG A 154 0.17 5.96 -14.58
N PRO A 155 0.72 6.70 -15.55
CA PRO A 155 0.50 8.15 -15.67
C PRO A 155 -0.98 8.54 -15.80
N GLU A 156 -1.81 7.65 -16.34
CA GLU A 156 -3.26 7.82 -16.45
C GLU A 156 -3.97 7.93 -15.10
N LEU A 157 -3.36 7.45 -14.00
CA LEU A 157 -3.89 7.54 -12.64
C LEU A 157 -3.37 8.75 -11.85
N ARG A 158 -2.57 9.62 -12.48
CA ARG A 158 -1.91 10.76 -11.82
C ARG A 158 -2.90 11.63 -11.05
N ASP A 159 -4.05 11.95 -11.62
CA ASP A 159 -5.02 12.85 -10.98
C ASP A 159 -5.60 12.23 -9.70
N GLN A 160 -5.93 10.93 -9.73
CA GLN A 160 -6.42 10.19 -8.56
C GLN A 160 -5.35 10.08 -7.47
N VAL A 161 -4.09 9.88 -7.86
CA VAL A 161 -2.94 9.90 -6.93
C VAL A 161 -2.79 11.27 -6.29
N VAL A 162 -2.84 12.35 -7.06
CA VAL A 162 -2.74 13.73 -6.56
C VAL A 162 -3.89 14.05 -5.60
N GLU A 163 -5.12 13.72 -5.96
CA GLU A 163 -6.30 13.89 -5.09
C GLU A 163 -6.10 13.15 -3.75
N THR A 164 -5.65 11.89 -3.81
CA THR A 164 -5.42 11.07 -2.61
C THR A 164 -4.32 11.65 -1.72
N LEU A 165 -3.24 12.16 -2.30
CA LEU A 165 -2.15 12.77 -1.55
C LEU A 165 -2.54 14.13 -0.96
N ILE A 166 -3.34 14.94 -1.67
CA ILE A 166 -3.90 16.20 -1.12
C ILE A 166 -4.77 15.88 0.09
N ALA A 167 -5.72 14.95 -0.04
CA ALA A 167 -6.58 14.54 1.07
C ALA A 167 -5.75 14.04 2.26
N THR A 168 -4.71 13.23 2.01
CA THR A 168 -3.80 12.75 3.05
C THR A 168 -3.07 13.91 3.76
N ALA A 169 -2.61 14.90 3.01
CA ALA A 169 -1.90 16.06 3.56
C ALA A 169 -2.80 16.96 4.42
N LEU A 170 -4.09 17.05 4.08
CA LEU A 170 -5.08 17.84 4.80
C LEU A 170 -5.61 17.12 6.04
N ASP A 171 -5.96 15.84 5.90
CA ASP A 171 -6.76 15.12 6.88
C ASP A 171 -5.92 14.31 7.89
N ILE A 172 -4.65 14.04 7.58
CA ILE A 172 -3.80 13.14 8.39
C ILE A 172 -2.51 13.87 8.81
N PRO A 173 -2.51 14.61 9.95
CA PRO A 173 -1.39 15.46 10.37
C PRO A 173 -0.04 14.74 10.44
N LEU A 174 -0.01 13.47 10.86
CA LEU A 174 1.22 12.70 10.97
C LEU A 174 1.87 12.35 9.61
N LEU A 175 1.09 12.34 8.53
CA LEU A 175 1.56 12.00 7.18
C LEU A 175 1.75 13.24 6.28
N LYS A 176 1.38 14.42 6.78
CA LYS A 176 1.37 15.69 6.03
C LYS A 176 2.70 15.97 5.33
N ASP A 177 3.80 15.98 6.07
CA ASP A 177 5.12 16.28 5.51
C ASP A 177 5.51 15.31 4.39
N SER A 178 5.20 14.01 4.55
CA SER A 178 5.45 12.98 3.53
C SER A 178 4.56 13.16 2.30
N ALA A 179 3.27 13.45 2.50
CA ALA A 179 2.34 13.67 1.38
C ALA A 179 2.71 14.93 0.58
N MET A 180 3.09 16.01 1.26
CA MET A 180 3.58 17.24 0.63
C MET A 180 4.88 17.01 -0.16
N PHE A 181 5.79 16.20 0.38
CA PHE A 181 7.02 15.82 -0.32
C PHE A 181 6.72 15.06 -1.63
N GLU A 182 5.85 14.04 -1.56
CA GLU A 182 5.49 13.25 -2.73
C GLU A 182 4.66 14.05 -3.76
N LEU A 183 3.74 14.92 -3.32
CA LEU A 183 3.02 15.84 -4.21
C LEU A 183 3.98 16.72 -5.00
N LYS A 184 5.02 17.25 -4.35
CA LYS A 184 6.05 18.03 -5.03
C LYS A 184 6.80 17.20 -6.07
N ALA A 185 7.11 15.95 -5.77
CA ALA A 185 7.77 15.05 -6.71
C ALA A 185 6.88 14.72 -7.93
N VAL A 186 5.58 14.47 -7.72
CA VAL A 186 4.62 14.13 -8.78
C VAL A 186 4.23 15.34 -9.65
N LEU A 187 4.11 16.53 -9.05
CA LEU A 187 3.64 17.74 -9.74
C LEU A 187 4.78 18.62 -10.28
N GLY A 188 5.99 18.52 -9.72
CA GLY A 188 7.11 19.36 -10.10
C GLY A 188 6.77 20.85 -9.98
N ASN A 189 6.80 21.57 -11.10
CA ASN A 189 6.49 23.00 -11.13
C ASN A 189 5.03 23.32 -10.80
N GLU A 190 4.10 22.41 -11.12
CA GLU A 190 2.67 22.59 -10.86
C GLU A 190 2.35 22.57 -9.36
N PHE A 191 3.25 22.07 -8.52
CA PHE A 191 3.08 22.00 -7.07
C PHE A 191 2.76 23.36 -6.44
N GLN A 192 3.29 24.46 -7.00
CA GLN A 192 3.04 25.82 -6.50
C GLN A 192 1.56 26.22 -6.60
N SER A 193 0.81 25.64 -7.55
CA SER A 193 -0.63 25.90 -7.69
C SER A 193 -1.43 25.39 -6.48
N LEU A 194 -0.89 24.43 -5.73
CA LEU A 194 -1.55 23.87 -4.55
C LEU A 194 -1.51 24.81 -3.34
N ARG A 195 -0.74 25.91 -3.36
CA ARG A 195 -0.60 26.81 -2.21
C ARG A 195 -1.95 27.31 -1.67
N GLY A 196 -2.95 27.50 -2.53
CA GLY A 196 -4.30 27.93 -2.13
C GLY A 196 -5.10 26.91 -1.32
N TYR A 197 -4.70 25.63 -1.32
CA TYR A 197 -5.34 24.57 -0.55
C TYR A 197 -4.81 24.45 0.89
N PHE A 198 -3.67 25.09 1.20
CA PHE A 198 -2.97 24.91 2.47
C PHE A 198 -2.83 26.23 3.25
N GLY A 199 -2.74 26.12 4.57
CA GLY A 199 -2.62 27.27 5.46
C GLY A 199 -1.22 27.91 5.47
N PRO A 200 -1.07 29.09 6.08
CA PRO A 200 0.22 29.78 6.20
C PRO A 200 1.29 28.95 6.93
N GLU A 201 0.91 28.05 7.84
CA GLU A 201 1.78 27.12 8.53
C GLU A 201 2.53 26.16 7.59
N ASP A 202 2.01 25.96 6.38
CA ASP A 202 2.57 25.05 5.38
C ASP A 202 3.46 25.73 4.35
N ALA A 203 3.64 27.05 4.45
CA ALA A 203 4.42 27.84 3.51
C ALA A 203 5.83 27.24 3.27
N ARG A 204 6.44 26.67 4.33
CA ARG A 204 7.74 25.99 4.30
C ARG A 204 7.84 24.86 3.27
N HIS A 205 6.72 24.21 2.94
CA HIS A 205 6.70 23.09 1.98
C HIS A 205 6.74 23.58 0.53
N PHE A 206 6.27 24.81 0.27
CA PHE A 206 6.25 25.44 -1.04
C PHE A 206 7.52 26.21 -1.36
N GLU A 207 8.38 26.42 -0.38
CA GLU A 207 9.72 26.92 -0.64
C GLU A 207 10.53 25.87 -1.45
N PRO A 208 11.52 26.30 -2.25
CA PRO A 208 12.46 25.40 -2.91
C PRO A 208 13.21 24.53 -1.89
N PHE A 209 12.62 23.38 -1.56
CA PHE A 209 13.04 22.50 -0.47
C PHE A 209 14.33 21.72 -0.77
N MET A 210 15.32 21.84 0.13
CA MET A 210 16.35 20.83 0.41
C MET A 210 15.78 19.79 1.39
N PRO A 211 15.98 18.48 1.18
CA PRO A 211 15.43 17.43 2.05
C PRO A 211 15.82 17.61 3.54
N PRO A 212 14.98 17.16 4.50
CA PRO A 212 15.29 17.32 5.91
C PRO A 212 16.52 16.44 6.25
N PRO A 213 17.57 17.00 6.87
CA PRO A 213 18.84 16.29 7.08
C PRO A 213 18.73 15.00 7.90
N HIS A 214 17.70 14.89 8.75
CA HIS A 214 17.54 13.80 9.71
C HIS A 214 16.95 12.51 9.11
N TRP A 215 16.33 12.56 7.93
CA TRP A 215 15.67 11.40 7.32
C TRP A 215 16.60 10.55 6.47
N HIS A 216 17.51 11.16 5.72
CA HIS A 216 18.31 10.46 4.70
C HIS A 216 19.38 9.56 5.31
N GLY A 217 20.05 10.03 6.38
CA GLY A 217 21.11 9.25 7.03
C GLY A 217 20.58 8.15 7.94
N LEU A 218 19.43 8.35 8.58
CA LEU A 218 18.93 7.46 9.63
C LEU A 218 18.12 6.28 9.06
N LEU A 219 17.32 6.53 8.01
CA LEU A 219 16.63 5.48 7.27
C LEU A 219 17.62 4.58 6.52
N ALA A 220 18.58 5.17 5.79
CA ALA A 220 19.59 4.40 5.08
C ALA A 220 20.44 3.52 6.02
N ARG A 221 20.83 4.04 7.20
CA ARG A 221 21.59 3.26 8.20
C ARG A 221 20.75 2.17 8.86
N ARG A 222 19.46 2.41 9.15
CA ARG A 222 18.59 1.38 9.74
C ARG A 222 18.26 0.27 8.74
N MET A 223 18.00 0.61 7.49
CA MET A 223 17.75 -0.38 6.43
C MET A 223 19.01 -1.21 6.13
N GLU A 224 20.18 -0.59 6.06
CA GLU A 224 21.45 -1.31 5.90
C GLU A 224 21.77 -2.21 7.10
N LYS A 225 21.43 -1.78 8.33
CA LYS A 225 21.57 -2.63 9.52
C LYS A 225 20.64 -3.85 9.46
N HIS A 226 19.38 -3.66 9.09
CA HIS A 226 18.40 -4.74 8.99
C HIS A 226 18.79 -5.76 7.89
N ARG A 227 19.28 -5.26 6.74
CA ARG A 227 19.80 -6.11 5.64
C ARG A 227 20.93 -7.02 6.10
N ARG A 228 21.86 -6.50 6.91
CA ARG A 228 22.98 -7.28 7.48
C ARG A 228 22.51 -8.32 8.50
N GLU A 229 21.54 -7.97 9.33
CA GLU A 229 20.97 -8.88 10.33
C GLU A 229 20.18 -10.03 9.68
N GLU A 230 19.41 -9.76 8.62
CA GLU A 230 18.75 -10.79 7.82
C GLU A 230 19.72 -11.70 7.08
N GLN A 231 20.78 -11.14 6.50
CA GLN A 231 21.81 -11.93 5.82
C GLN A 231 22.52 -12.88 6.79
N ALA A 232 22.91 -12.38 7.96
CA ALA A 232 23.49 -13.20 9.02
C ALA A 232 22.52 -14.30 9.51
N PHE A 233 21.20 -14.02 9.54
CA PHE A 233 20.19 -15.00 9.92
C PHE A 233 19.99 -16.09 8.85
N ARG A 234 20.09 -15.74 7.56
CA ARG A 234 20.04 -16.70 6.44
C ARG A 234 21.27 -17.61 6.44
N GLU A 235 22.46 -17.04 6.55
CA GLU A 235 23.73 -17.80 6.62
C GLU A 235 23.76 -18.75 7.84
N LYS A 236 23.19 -18.32 8.97
CA LYS A 236 23.05 -19.16 10.17
C LYS A 236 22.03 -20.28 9.98
N ARG A 237 20.96 -20.09 9.20
CA ARG A 237 20.00 -21.15 8.86
C ARG A 237 20.58 -22.15 7.86
N GLU A 238 21.33 -21.68 6.87
CA GLU A 238 21.96 -22.54 5.87
C GLU A 238 23.04 -23.44 6.49
N SER A 239 23.87 -22.88 7.37
CA SER A 239 24.87 -23.68 8.11
C SER A 239 24.27 -24.73 9.04
N LEU A 240 23.10 -24.47 9.64
CA LEU A 240 22.37 -25.45 10.45
C LEU A 240 21.70 -26.57 9.61
N CYS A 241 21.37 -26.29 8.36
CA CYS A 241 20.83 -27.30 7.43
C CYS A 241 21.92 -28.14 6.77
N GLN A 242 23.13 -27.61 6.59
CA GLN A 242 24.29 -28.33 6.04
C GLN A 242 25.06 -29.16 7.08
N ALA A 243 24.81 -28.92 8.38
CA ALA A 243 25.40 -29.67 9.49
C ALA A 243 24.58 -30.91 9.91
N LYS A 244 23.57 -31.31 9.13
CA LYS A 244 22.80 -32.55 9.26
C LYS A 244 23.05 -33.44 8.05
#